data_AF-A0A6L6WL61-F1
#
_entry.id   AF-A0A6L6WL61-F1
#
_cell.length_a   1.000
_cell.length_b   1.000
_cell.length_c   1.000
_cell.angle_alpha   90.00
_cell.angle_beta   90.00
_cell.angle_gamma   90.00
#
_symmetry.space_group_name_H-M   'P 1'
#
loop_
_entity.id
_entity.type
_entity.pdbx_description
1 polymer ?
#
loop_
_entity_poly.entity_id
_entity_poly.type
_entity_poly.pdbx_seq_one_letter_code
_entity_poly.pdbx_strand_id
1 'polypeptide(L)'
;MMKLDWQTVGDIRKNTKSLELWDGDQQHIADVTRYDDTNHLKINTYGNELDVAALEKVIALALTHLGDFEDGTPLSEARMTQEVLP
;
A
#
# COMPACT_ATOMS: atom_id res chain seq x y z
N MET A 1 5.13 -9.96 -19.33
CA MET A 1 4.58 -9.91 -17.96
C MET A 1 5.51 -9.00 -17.17
N MET A 2 5.03 -7.85 -16.73
CA MET A 2 5.83 -6.85 -16.01
C MET A 2 6.28 -7.48 -14.68
N LYS A 3 7.58 -7.49 -14.40
CA LYS A 3 8.10 -7.98 -13.11
C LYS A 3 7.82 -6.90 -12.09
N LEU A 4 6.81 -7.13 -11.26
CA LEU A 4 6.45 -6.26 -10.16
C LEU A 4 7.32 -6.64 -8.97
N ASP A 5 8.23 -5.74 -8.60
CA ASP A 5 9.00 -5.86 -7.38
C ASP A 5 8.29 -5.08 -6.27
N TRP A 6 8.40 -5.53 -5.03
CA TRP A 6 7.76 -4.87 -3.89
C TRP A 6 8.64 -4.91 -2.66
N GLN A 7 8.43 -3.95 -1.77
CA GLN A 7 9.08 -3.91 -0.46
C GLN A 7 8.14 -3.34 0.60
N THR A 8 8.44 -3.61 1.86
CA THR A 8 7.75 -2.97 3.00
C THR A 8 8.67 -1.95 3.66
N VAL A 9 8.14 -0.75 3.91
CA VAL A 9 8.87 0.35 4.54
C VAL A 9 8.07 0.84 5.76
N GLY A 10 8.76 1.19 6.85
CA GLY A 10 8.13 1.77 8.04
C GLY A 10 8.60 3.19 8.28
N ASP A 11 7.70 4.08 8.69
CA ASP A 11 8.01 5.44 9.14
C ASP A 11 7.54 5.62 10.59
N ILE A 12 8.50 5.53 11.51
CA ILE A 12 8.27 5.66 12.96
C ILE A 12 7.71 7.04 13.33
N ARG A 13 8.03 8.10 12.56
CA ARG A 13 7.57 9.45 12.89
C ARG A 13 6.10 9.66 12.57
N LYS A 14 5.59 8.93 11.57
CA LYS A 14 4.19 9.00 11.15
C LYS A 14 3.34 7.87 11.71
N ASN A 15 3.95 6.93 12.42
CA ASN A 15 3.34 5.67 12.84
C ASN A 15 2.67 4.93 11.67
N THR A 16 3.45 4.75 10.58
CA THR A 16 2.96 4.11 9.36
C THR A 16 3.83 2.96 8.91
N LYS A 17 3.20 2.00 8.23
CA LYS A 17 3.87 0.94 7.48
C LYS A 17 3.29 0.86 6.07
N SER A 18 4.15 0.86 5.07
CA SER A 18 3.77 0.91 3.67
C SER A 18 4.30 -0.30 2.91
N LEU A 19 3.52 -0.76 1.94
CA LEU A 19 3.96 -1.69 0.91
C LEU A 19 4.10 -0.88 -0.38
N GLU A 20 5.31 -0.82 -0.89
CA GLU A 20 5.66 -0.06 -2.09
C GLU A 20 5.79 -1.02 -3.27
N LEU A 21 5.20 -0.64 -4.40
CA LEU A 21 5.25 -1.34 -5.66
C LEU A 21 6.20 -0.63 -6.62
N TRP A 22 7.14 -1.38 -7.15
CA TRP A 22 8.17 -0.90 -8.06
C TRP A 22 8.05 -1.61 -9.40
N ASP A 23 8.24 -0.86 -10.49
CA ASP A 23 8.33 -1.44 -11.83
C ASP A 23 9.75 -1.97 -12.14
N GLY A 24 9.92 -2.52 -13.35
CA GLY A 24 11.20 -3.06 -13.79
C GLY A 24 12.31 -2.02 -13.97
N ASP A 25 11.96 -0.73 -14.02
CA ASP A 25 12.87 0.41 -14.15
C ASP A 25 13.16 1.07 -12.79
N GLN A 26 12.74 0.43 -11.68
CA GLN A 26 12.84 0.95 -10.32
C GLN A 26 12.10 2.27 -10.11
N GLN A 27 11.00 2.49 -10.82
CA GLN A 27 10.08 3.57 -10.51
C GLN A 27 9.05 3.11 -9.48
N HIS A 28 8.81 3.94 -8.48
CA HIS A 28 7.76 3.72 -7.49
C HIS A 28 6.41 4.06 -8.13
N ILE A 29 5.61 3.02 -8.41
CA ILE A 29 4.39 3.17 -9.18
C ILE A 29 3.12 3.17 -8.32
N ALA A 30 3.16 2.57 -7.12
CA ALA A 30 2.07 2.66 -6.15
C ALA A 30 2.53 2.26 -4.75
N ASP A 31 1.82 2.73 -3.73
CA ASP A 31 1.92 2.17 -2.38
C ASP A 31 0.55 1.95 -1.73
N VAL A 32 0.54 1.02 -0.78
CA VAL A 32 -0.51 0.92 0.24
C VAL A 32 0.11 1.25 1.58
N THR A 33 -0.34 2.32 2.20
CA THR A 33 0.15 2.78 3.50
C THR A 33 -0.90 2.54 4.58
N ARG A 34 -0.51 1.78 5.60
CA ARG A 34 -1.22 1.61 6.87
C ARG A 34 -0.88 2.75 7.82
N TYR A 35 -1.90 3.43 8.34
CA TYR A 35 -1.80 4.45 9.39
C TYR A 35 -2.35 3.89 10.69
N ASP A 36 -1.46 3.56 11.62
CA ASP A 36 -1.82 2.89 12.87
C ASP A 36 -2.60 3.82 13.83
N ASP A 37 -2.34 5.12 13.81
CA ASP A 37 -3.05 6.08 14.68
C ASP A 37 -4.54 6.23 14.34
N THR A 38 -4.96 5.86 13.12
CA THR A 38 -6.33 6.10 12.62
C THR A 38 -7.03 4.86 12.06
N ASN A 39 -6.39 3.68 12.16
CA ASN A 39 -6.84 2.43 11.54
C ASN A 39 -7.27 2.61 10.07
N HIS A 40 -6.42 3.31 9.33
CA HIS A 40 -6.69 3.73 7.95
C HIS A 40 -5.69 3.13 6.98
N LEU A 41 -6.16 2.71 5.81
CA LEU A 41 -5.34 2.35 4.67
C LEU A 41 -5.50 3.38 3.57
N LYS A 42 -4.37 3.84 3.05
CA LYS A 42 -4.31 4.72 1.90
C LYS A 42 -3.65 4.00 0.74
N ILE A 43 -4.23 4.12 -0.44
CA ILE A 43 -3.61 3.67 -1.68
C ILE A 43 -3.24 4.90 -2.50
N ASN A 44 -1.99 4.97 -2.92
CA ASN A 44 -1.51 6.02 -3.83
C ASN A 44 -0.93 5.38 -5.09
N THR A 45 -1.30 5.88 -6.26
CA THR A 45 -0.77 5.39 -7.55
C THR A 45 0.17 6.37 -8.23
N TYR A 46 0.49 7.52 -7.62
CA TYR A 46 1.45 8.49 -8.18
C TYR A 46 1.17 8.87 -9.64
N GLY A 47 -0.11 8.99 -10.01
CA GLY A 47 -0.53 9.32 -11.37
C GLY A 47 -0.44 8.17 -12.37
N ASN A 48 0.03 6.99 -11.94
CA ASN A 48 0.05 5.79 -12.77
C ASN A 48 -1.37 5.21 -12.89
N GLU A 49 -1.75 4.90 -14.13
CA GLU A 49 -2.95 4.12 -14.42
C GLU A 49 -2.67 2.64 -14.13
N LEU A 50 -3.20 2.15 -13.01
CA LEU A 50 -3.22 0.73 -12.70
C LEU A 50 -4.56 0.14 -13.14
N ASP A 51 -4.52 -0.97 -13.89
CA ASP A 51 -5.72 -1.73 -14.14
C ASP A 51 -6.25 -2.37 -12.85
N VAL A 52 -7.52 -2.81 -12.88
CA VAL A 52 -8.19 -3.40 -11.72
C VAL A 52 -7.42 -4.61 -11.18
N ALA A 53 -6.86 -5.45 -12.06
CA ALA A 53 -6.14 -6.65 -11.65
C ALA A 53 -4.80 -6.31 -10.97
N ALA A 54 -4.12 -5.24 -11.38
CA ALA A 54 -2.92 -4.75 -10.73
C ALA A 54 -3.25 -4.15 -9.36
N LEU A 55 -4.31 -3.35 -9.26
CA LEU A 55 -4.78 -2.77 -8.01
C LEU A 55 -5.17 -3.85 -6.99
N GLU A 56 -5.93 -4.86 -7.41
CA GLU A 56 -6.30 -6.01 -6.56
C GLU A 56 -5.08 -6.78 -6.04
N LYS A 57 -4.06 -6.99 -6.88
CA LYS A 57 -2.81 -7.65 -6.47
C LYS A 57 -2.08 -6.84 -5.41
N VAL A 58 -1.99 -5.52 -5.58
CA VAL A 58 -1.34 -4.62 -4.62
C VAL A 58 -2.05 -4.66 -3.28
N ILE A 59 -3.38 -4.58 -3.28
CA ILE A 59 -4.19 -4.68 -2.06
C ILE A 59 -3.96 -6.05 -1.38
N ALA A 60 -4.00 -7.14 -2.14
CA ALA A 60 -3.79 -8.48 -1.59
C ALA A 60 -2.39 -8.66 -0.97
N LEU A 61 -1.35 -8.12 -1.63
CA LEU A 61 0.01 -8.09 -1.07
C LEU A 61 0.05 -7.28 0.22
N ALA A 62 -0.56 -6.09 0.25
CA ALA A 62 -0.60 -5.24 1.42
C ALA A 62 -1.29 -5.91 2.61
N LEU A 63 -2.46 -6.52 2.39
CA LEU A 63 -3.19 -7.27 3.42
C LEU A 63 -2.37 -8.44 4.00
N THR A 64 -1.51 -9.06 3.18
CA THR A 64 -0.66 -10.18 3.61
C THR A 64 0.59 -9.73 4.36
N HIS A 65 1.21 -8.61 3.94
CA HIS A 65 2.57 -8.26 4.36
C HIS A 65 2.65 -7.07 5.33
N LEU A 66 1.63 -6.21 5.38
CA LEU A 66 1.59 -5.12 6.35
C LEU A 66 1.24 -5.64 7.74
N GLY A 67 0.37 -6.64 7.84
CA GLY A 67 -0.12 -7.18 9.12
C GLY A 67 -1.09 -6.23 9.81
N ASP A 68 -1.79 -6.74 10.82
CA ASP A 68 -2.82 -6.01 11.57
C ASP A 68 -2.29 -4.69 12.15
N PHE A 69 -3.21 -3.74 12.37
CA PHE A 69 -2.90 -2.48 13.04
C PHE A 69 -2.29 -2.73 14.44
N GLU A 70 -1.57 -1.76 14.99
CA GLU A 70 -0.91 -1.91 16.30
C GLU A 70 -1.87 -2.26 17.46
N ASP A 71 -3.14 -1.87 17.34
CA ASP A 71 -4.20 -2.20 18.31
C ASP A 71 -4.79 -3.61 18.13
N GLY A 72 -4.32 -4.37 17.12
CA GLY A 72 -4.78 -5.70 16.77
C GLY A 72 -5.99 -5.72 15.83
N THR A 73 -6.47 -4.57 15.36
CA THR A 73 -7.54 -4.50 14.36
C THR A 73 -7.05 -5.09 13.03
N PRO A 74 -7.81 -6.00 12.40
CA PRO A 74 -7.44 -6.54 11.10
C PRO A 74 -7.43 -5.47 10.00
N LEU A 75 -6.45 -5.54 9.10
CA LEU A 75 -6.41 -4.64 7.93
C LEU A 75 -7.66 -4.73 7.04
N SER A 76 -8.35 -5.87 7.04
CA SER A 76 -9.61 -6.05 6.30
C SER A 76 -10.76 -5.18 6.83
N GLU A 77 -10.64 -4.66 8.05
CA GLU A 77 -11.62 -3.75 8.67
C GLU A 77 -11.20 -2.28 8.56
N ALA A 78 -10.07 -2.01 7.93
CA ALA A 78 -9.57 -0.66 7.73
C ALA A 78 -10.59 0.21 6.97
N ARG A 79 -10.65 1.48 7.35
CA ARG A 79 -11.18 2.50 6.42
C ARG A 79 -10.20 2.56 5.24
N MET A 80 -10.71 2.72 4.02
CA MET A 80 -9.86 2.79 2.81
C MET A 80 -10.11 4.09 2.06
N THR A 81 -9.03 4.77 1.68
CA THR A 81 -9.07 5.91 0.76
C THR A 81 -8.05 5.69 -0.36
N GLN A 82 -8.48 5.91 -1.61
CA GLN A 82 -7.60 5.92 -2.77
C GLN A 82 -7.35 7.37 -3.20
N GLU A 83 -6.09 7.73 -3.41
CA GLU A 83 -5.69 9.02 -3.96
C GLU A 83 -4.86 8.82 -5.23
N VAL A 84 -5.09 9.69 -6.21
CA VAL A 84 -4.27 9.81 -7.43
C VAL A 84 -3.54 11.14 -7.32
N LEU A 85 -2.30 11.11 -6.87
CA LEU A 85 -1.46 12.31 -6.79
C LEU A 85 -0.60 12.42 -8.07
N PRO A 86 -0.52 13.60 -8.70
CA PRO A 86 0.31 13.83 -9.89
C PRO A 86 1.81 13.91 -9.57
#